data_AF-A0A022GRA6-F1
#
_entry.id   AF-A0A022GRA6-F1
#
_cell.length_a   1.000
_cell.length_b   1.000
_cell.length_c   1.000
_cell.angle_alpha   90.00
_cell.angle_beta   90.00
_cell.angle_gamma   90.00
#
_symmetry.space_group_name_H-M   'P 1'
#
loop_
_entity.id
_entity.type
_entity.pdbx_description
1 polymer ?
#
loop_
_entity_poly.entity_id
_entity_poly.type
_entity_poly.pdbx_seq_one_letter_code
_entity_poly.pdbx_strand_id
1 'polypeptide(L)' 'MHIAYDFKEQSALVTGTASASGIGLGTARAFAEAGAAVTLADVSAAALQEYATRGIRNGQALAADGGLTVY' A
#
# COMPACT_ATOMS: atom_id res chain seq x y z
N MET A 1 -10.83 -15.70 19.82
CA MET A 1 -11.63 -14.77 18.99
C MET A 1 -10.77 -14.40 17.79
N HIS A 2 -11.21 -14.67 16.57
CA HIS A 2 -10.49 -14.34 15.33
C HIS A 2 -11.28 -13.23 14.65
N ILE A 3 -10.66 -12.05 14.47
CA ILE A 3 -11.26 -10.93 13.76
C ILE A 3 -10.60 -10.89 12.38
N ALA A 4 -11.40 -11.13 11.34
CA ALA A 4 -11.00 -10.99 9.96
C ALA A 4 -11.85 -9.88 9.34
N TYR A 5 -11.21 -8.97 8.62
CA TYR A 5 -11.87 -7.90 7.89
C TYR A 5 -11.92 -8.25 6.40
N ASP A 6 -13.04 -7.95 5.74
CA ASP A 6 -13.23 -8.11 4.30
C ASP A 6 -13.35 -6.72 3.68
N PHE A 7 -12.33 -6.33 2.91
CA PHE A 7 -12.24 -5.05 2.23
C PHE A 7 -12.32 -5.19 0.71
N LYS A 8 -12.88 -6.30 0.20
CA LYS A 8 -13.19 -6.42 -1.24
C LYS A 8 -13.99 -5.20 -1.72
N GLU A 9 -13.63 -4.73 -2.92
CA GLU A 9 -14.24 -3.57 -3.60
C GLU A 9 -14.04 -2.22 -2.86
N GLN A 10 -13.22 -2.19 -1.81
CA GLN A 10 -12.84 -0.94 -1.13
C GLN A 10 -11.47 -0.47 -1.62
N SER A 11 -11.25 0.84 -1.52
CA SER A 11 -9.97 1.48 -1.82
C SER A 11 -9.35 2.05 -0.54
N ALA A 12 -8.04 1.86 -0.37
CA ALA A 12 -7.28 2.39 0.76
C ALA A 12 -6.10 3.23 0.29
N LEU A 13 -5.99 4.47 0.79
CA LEU A 13 -4.80 5.32 0.64
C LEU A 13 -4.00 5.25 1.93
N VAL A 14 -2.77 4.74 1.85
CA VAL A 14 -1.91 4.55 3.02
C VAL A 14 -0.69 5.46 2.93
N THR A 15 -0.52 6.33 3.93
CA THR A 15 0.64 7.23 4.04
C THR A 15 1.72 6.66 4.97
N GLY A 16 2.96 7.17 4.90
CA GLY A 16 4.02 6.80 5.85
C GLY A 16 4.50 5.36 5.68
N THR A 17 4.71 4.94 4.43
CA THR A 17 5.06 3.58 4.02
C THR A 17 6.57 3.38 3.77
N ALA A 18 7.39 4.42 3.88
CA ALA A 18 8.82 4.37 3.52
C ALA A 18 9.68 3.43 4.37
N SER A 19 9.22 3.06 5.57
CA SER A 19 9.96 2.15 6.45
C SER A 19 9.40 0.72 6.37
N ALA A 20 10.28 -0.25 6.10
CA ALA A 20 9.94 -1.67 6.01
C ALA A 20 9.41 -2.23 7.34
N SER A 21 9.85 -1.65 8.45
CA SER A 21 9.40 -1.98 9.81
C SER A 21 8.33 -1.02 10.32
N GLY A 22 7.85 -0.10 9.47
CA GLY A 22 6.85 0.90 9.82
C GLY A 22 5.44 0.34 9.80
N ILE A 23 4.58 0.94 10.64
CA ILE A 23 3.17 0.59 10.73
C ILE A 23 2.46 0.81 9.38
N GLY A 24 2.83 1.85 8.63
CA GLY A 24 2.19 2.15 7.33
C GLY A 24 2.30 0.99 6.33
N LEU A 25 3.48 0.38 6.19
CA LEU A 25 3.65 -0.76 5.28
C LEU A 25 2.89 -2.00 5.79
N GLY A 26 2.87 -2.23 7.11
CA GLY A 26 2.08 -3.30 7.72
C GLY A 26 0.58 -3.14 7.47
N THR A 27 0.07 -1.93 7.63
CA THR A 27 -1.33 -1.57 7.35
C THR A 27 -1.68 -1.76 5.88
N ALA A 28 -0.81 -1.31 4.97
CA ALA A 28 -1.02 -1.50 3.53
C ALA A 28 -1.12 -2.98 3.15
N ARG A 29 -0.28 -3.84 3.76
CA ARG A 29 -0.34 -5.29 3.56
C ARG A 29 -1.64 -5.88 4.10
N ALA A 30 -2.05 -5.51 5.31
CA ALA A 30 -3.29 -5.99 5.90
C ALA A 30 -4.52 -5.62 5.05
N PHE A 31 -4.57 -4.41 4.47
CA PHE A 31 -5.64 -4.02 3.56
C PHE A 31 -5.62 -4.81 2.25
N ALA A 32 -4.44 -5.03 1.66
CA ALA A 32 -4.30 -5.81 0.44
C ALA A 32 -4.68 -7.29 0.66
N GLU A 33 -4.27 -7.89 1.79
CA GLU A 33 -4.62 -9.25 2.19
C GLU A 33 -6.13 -9.42 2.42
N ALA A 34 -6.80 -8.37 2.90
CA ALA A 34 -8.25 -8.30 3.06
C ALA A 34 -9.01 -7.96 1.76
N GLY A 35 -8.32 -7.74 0.64
CA GLY A 35 -8.94 -7.58 -0.69
C GLY A 35 -9.17 -6.13 -1.15
N ALA A 36 -8.63 -5.13 -0.46
CA ALA A 36 -8.71 -3.74 -0.89
C ALA A 36 -7.79 -3.45 -2.09
N ALA A 37 -8.16 -2.48 -2.92
CA ALA A 37 -7.23 -1.78 -3.80
C ALA A 37 -6.41 -0.77 -2.97
N VAL A 38 -5.08 -0.83 -3.00
CA VAL A 38 -4.23 -0.08 -2.08
C VAL A 38 -3.27 0.85 -2.81
N THR A 39 -3.38 2.15 -2.53
CA THR A 39 -2.46 3.19 -2.99
C THR A 39 -1.49 3.55 -1.87
N LEU A 40 -0.19 3.61 -2.17
CA LEU A 40 0.86 3.97 -1.21
C LEU A 40 1.32 5.42 -1.44
N ALA A 41 1.38 6.19 -0.36
CA ALA A 41 1.91 7.55 -0.38
C ALA A 41 3.01 7.70 0.68
N ASP A 42 4.10 8.36 0.31
CA ASP A 42 5.19 8.69 1.20
C ASP A 42 5.97 9.87 0.63
N VAL A 43 6.74 10.55 1.47
CA VAL A 43 7.68 11.58 1.06
C VAL A 43 8.91 10.99 0.36
N SER A 44 9.23 9.72 0.61
CA SER A 44 10.35 9.02 -0.04
C SER A 44 9.91 8.23 -1.26
N ALA A 45 10.13 8.80 -2.45
CA ALA A 45 9.86 8.17 -3.74
C ALA A 45 10.62 6.83 -3.91
N ALA A 46 11.89 6.80 -3.49
CA ALA A 46 12.73 5.62 -3.58
C ALA A 46 12.17 4.44 -2.75
N ALA A 47 11.66 4.75 -1.55
CA ALA A 47 11.08 3.72 -0.69
C ALA A 47 9.75 3.19 -1.26
N LEU A 48 8.89 4.06 -1.82
CA LEU A 48 7.66 3.63 -2.48
C LEU A 48 7.94 2.65 -3.63
N GLN A 49 8.95 2.93 -4.45
CA GLN A 49 9.28 2.10 -5.61
C GLN A 49 9.80 0.72 -5.21
N GLU A 50 10.57 0.63 -4.11
CA GLU A 50 10.98 -0.64 -3.52
C GLU A 50 9.76 -1.50 -3.15
N TYR A 51 8.77 -0.92 -2.47
CA TYR A 51 7.62 -1.69 -1.97
C TYR A 51 6.57 -1.99 -3.04
N ALA A 52 6.37 -1.11 -4.02
CA ALA A 52 5.55 -1.39 -5.18
C ALA A 52 6.06 -2.64 -5.94
N THR A 53 7.39 -2.76 -6.07
CA THR A 53 8.04 -3.90 -6.73
C THR A 53 7.91 -5.20 -5.93
N ARG A 54 7.89 -5.11 -4.59
CA ARG A 54 7.86 -6.26 -3.66
C ARG A 54 6.49 -6.93 -3.48
N GLY A 55 5.50 -6.59 -4.30
CA GLY A 55 4.36 -7.50 -4.52
C GLY A 55 3.05 -7.14 -3.80
N ILE A 56 2.74 -5.88 -3.54
CA ILE A 56 1.34 -5.46 -3.35
C ILE A 56 0.65 -5.51 -4.73
N ARG A 57 0.43 -6.73 -5.24
CA ARG A 57 0.03 -7.04 -6.63
C ARG A 57 -1.43 -7.47 -6.79
N ASN A 58 -2.30 -7.17 -5.83
CA ASN A 58 -3.75 -7.37 -5.97
C ASN A 58 -4.57 -6.07 -6.05
N GLY A 59 -3.91 -4.92 -6.25
CA GLY A 59 -4.63 -3.66 -6.48
C GLY A 59 -3.68 -2.47 -6.49
N GLN A 60 -3.22 -2.11 -7.70
CA GLN A 60 -2.62 -0.83 -8.11
C GLN A 60 -1.86 -0.05 -7.01
N ALA A 61 -0.62 -0.46 -6.73
CA ALA A 61 0.32 0.35 -5.97
C ALA A 61 0.78 1.56 -6.81
N LEU A 62 0.07 2.68 -6.72
CA LEU A 62 0.53 3.97 -7.24
C LEU A 62 1.51 4.60 -6.24
N ALA A 63 2.72 4.90 -6.70
CA ALA A 63 3.67 5.76 -5.99
C ALA A 63 3.57 7.17 -6.59
N ALA A 64 3.17 8.17 -5.80
CA ALA A 64 3.16 9.57 -6.24
C ALA A 64 4.34 10.32 -5.62
N ASP A 65 5.45 10.40 -6.35
CA ASP A 65 6.52 11.39 -6.15
C ASP A 65 6.10 12.72 -6.79
N GLY A 66 5.10 13.41 -6.22
CA GLY A 66 4.61 14.70 -6.73
C GLY A 66 4.10 14.70 -8.20
N GLY A 67 4.18 13.56 -8.89
CA GLY A 67 3.85 13.30 -10.28
C GLY A 67 3.31 11.88 -10.33
N LEU A 68 2.04 11.79 -10.71
CA LEU A 68 1.27 10.55 -10.76
C LEU A 68 1.93 9.54 -11.71
N THR A 69 2.51 8.46 -11.20
CA THR A 69 2.95 7.32 -12.02
C THR A 69 2.05 6.13 -11.74
N VAL A 70 1.20 5.79 -12.72
CA VAL A 70 0.34 4.60 -12.74
C VAL A 70 1.17 3.46 -13.36
N TYR A 71 1.41 2.38 -12.60
CA TYR A 71 1.95 1.12 -13.13
C TYR A 71 0.82 0.13 -13.44
#